data_AF-P03883-F1
#
_entry.id   AF-P03883-F1
#
_cell.length_a   1.000
_cell.length_b   1.000
_cell.length_c   1.000
_cell.angle_alpha   90.00
_cell.angle_beta   90.00
_cell.angle_gamma   90.00
#
_symmetry.space_group_name_H-M   'P 1'
#
loop_
_entity.id
_entity.type
_entity.pdbx_description
1 polymer ?
#
loop_
_entity_poly.entity_id
_entity_poly.type
_entity_poly.pdbx_seq_one_letter_code
_entity_poly.pdbx_strand_id
1 'polypeptide(L)'
;MNNIFYNDYISNGLLEVLLINDYITNGFKVEFLDIFYIISITFGVFTIISRNPVVSVLFLIGLFVNIAGILILAGINYLGLSYILVYVGAVSILFLFILMLINIRISELLSETNNDIPLAVLTVLLFYYIIGQVLPCNLTDKTIISSLSNRFTGIYNIDISNQSSIVGINQEIGYVSSKGWDNTLVEFTQISGIGNIMYTNYSIWLIISSVILLLGMVGAIVITIKQK
;
A
#
# COMPACT_ATOMS: atom_id res chain seq x y z
N MET A 1 36.06 38.65 14.18
CA MET A 1 34.90 38.85 13.29
C MET A 1 34.63 37.65 12.37
N ASN A 2 35.63 36.90 11.89
CA ASN A 2 35.41 35.77 10.97
C ASN A 2 34.72 34.52 11.58
N ASN A 3 34.81 34.28 12.90
CA ASN A 3 34.17 33.10 13.52
C ASN A 3 32.64 33.21 13.64
N ILE A 4 32.07 34.42 13.63
CA ILE A 4 30.61 34.59 13.74
C ILE A 4 29.94 34.24 12.41
N PHE A 5 30.52 34.69 11.28
CA PHE A 5 29.99 34.36 9.95
C PHE A 5 30.05 32.85 9.64
N TYR A 6 31.13 32.17 10.03
CA TYR A 6 31.23 30.71 9.81
C TYR A 6 30.17 29.93 10.62
N ASN A 7 29.88 30.35 11.85
CA ASN A 7 28.86 29.71 12.67
C ASN A 7 27.44 29.97 12.12
N ASP A 8 27.17 31.15 11.58
CA ASP A 8 25.88 31.46 10.94
C ASP A 8 25.62 30.60 9.70
N TYR A 9 26.62 30.38 8.82
CA TYR A 9 26.43 29.51 7.66
C TYR A 9 26.22 28.04 8.05
N ILE A 10 26.95 27.53 9.05
CA ILE A 10 26.72 26.16 9.54
C ILE A 10 25.36 26.05 10.21
N SER A 11 24.98 27.02 11.06
CA SER A 11 23.68 27.07 11.72
C SER A 11 22.54 27.15 10.70
N ASN A 12 22.63 28.03 9.72
CA ASN A 12 21.59 28.22 8.70
C ASN A 12 21.50 27.00 7.76
N GLY A 13 22.64 26.40 7.38
CA GLY A 13 22.65 25.16 6.60
C GLY A 13 22.10 23.96 7.37
N LEU A 14 22.37 23.85 8.67
CA LEU A 14 21.74 22.85 9.55
C LEU A 14 20.24 23.10 9.72
N LEU A 15 19.84 24.37 9.85
CA LEU A 15 18.43 24.74 9.97
C LEU A 15 17.68 24.36 8.68
N GLU A 16 18.24 24.62 7.51
CA GLU A 16 17.64 24.21 6.23
C GLU A 16 17.52 22.69 6.12
N VAL A 17 18.55 21.92 6.49
CA VAL A 17 18.49 20.45 6.47
C VAL A 17 17.44 19.92 7.45
N LEU A 18 17.33 20.50 8.65
CA LEU A 18 16.30 20.11 9.62
C LEU A 18 14.89 20.47 9.13
N LEU A 19 14.70 21.67 8.57
CA LEU A 19 13.40 22.09 8.02
C LEU A 19 12.98 21.26 6.82
N ILE A 20 13.92 20.84 5.96
CA ILE A 20 13.64 19.95 4.82
C ILE A 20 13.18 18.58 5.34
N ASN A 21 13.84 18.04 6.37
CA ASN A 21 13.42 16.75 6.95
C ASN A 21 12.05 16.85 7.62
N ASP A 22 11.78 17.90 8.39
CA ASP A 22 10.47 18.10 9.02
C ASP A 22 9.35 18.36 8.00
N TYR A 23 9.63 19.09 6.92
CA TYR A 23 8.68 19.34 5.83
C TYR A 23 8.36 18.07 5.03
N ILE A 24 9.37 17.26 4.71
CA ILE A 24 9.16 15.98 4.01
C ILE A 24 8.44 14.98 4.92
N THR A 25 8.74 14.99 6.22
CA THR A 25 8.17 14.02 7.16
C THR A 25 6.83 14.48 7.74
N ASN A 26 6.38 15.73 7.57
CA ASN A 26 5.12 16.27 8.12
C ASN A 26 4.89 15.89 9.60
N GLY A 27 5.97 15.83 10.40
CA GLY A 27 5.94 15.38 11.79
C GLY A 27 5.70 13.88 12.00
N PHE A 28 5.49 13.13 10.91
CA PHE A 28 5.41 11.68 10.91
C PHE A 28 6.80 11.07 10.87
N LYS A 29 7.28 10.59 12.02
CA LYS A 29 8.56 9.89 12.05
C LYS A 29 8.43 8.59 11.26
N VAL A 30 9.05 8.56 10.08
CA VAL A 30 9.11 7.40 9.18
C VAL A 30 9.53 6.14 9.94
N GLU A 31 10.41 6.28 10.94
CA GLU A 31 10.87 5.20 11.81
C GLU A 31 9.72 4.44 12.51
N PHE A 32 8.65 5.11 12.95
CA PHE A 32 7.53 4.42 13.59
C PHE A 32 6.78 3.54 12.59
N LEU A 33 6.57 4.05 11.38
CA LEU A 33 5.86 3.34 10.32
C LEU A 33 6.62 2.07 9.90
N ASP A 34 7.96 2.13 9.82
CA ASP A 34 8.79 0.95 9.56
C ASP A 34 8.64 -0.13 10.65
N ILE A 35 8.60 0.27 11.92
CA ILE A 35 8.36 -0.66 13.04
C ILE A 35 7.00 -1.34 12.92
N PHE A 36 5.94 -0.58 12.59
CA PHE A 36 4.60 -1.10 12.38
C PHE A 36 4.52 -2.10 11.20
N TYR A 37 5.33 -1.90 10.15
CA TYR A 37 5.41 -2.86 9.05
C TYR A 37 6.04 -4.18 9.48
N ILE A 38 7.16 -4.14 10.21
CA ILE A 38 7.86 -5.35 10.67
C ILE A 38 6.96 -6.18 11.60
N ILE A 39 6.25 -5.53 12.53
CA ILE A 39 5.31 -6.22 13.44
C ILE A 39 4.11 -6.81 12.69
N SER A 40 3.58 -6.10 11.68
CA SER A 40 2.45 -6.58 10.87
C SER A 40 2.81 -7.85 10.08
N ILE A 41 3.99 -7.85 9.43
CA ILE A 41 4.51 -9.03 8.72
C ILE A 41 4.69 -10.19 9.71
N THR A 42 5.25 -9.92 10.88
CA THR A 42 5.45 -10.93 11.93
C THR A 42 4.12 -11.56 12.36
N PHE A 43 3.08 -10.77 12.57
CA PHE A 43 1.74 -11.29 12.89
C PHE A 43 1.09 -12.06 11.74
N GLY A 44 1.32 -11.64 10.49
CA GLY A 44 0.88 -12.41 9.32
C GLY A 44 1.52 -13.79 9.28
N VAL A 45 2.84 -13.86 9.50
CA VAL A 45 3.58 -15.13 9.58
C VAL A 45 3.11 -15.97 10.77
N PHE A 46 2.91 -15.38 11.96
CA PHE A 46 2.42 -16.10 13.15
C PHE A 46 0.99 -16.61 13.01
N THR A 47 0.13 -15.91 12.27
CA THR A 47 -1.22 -16.40 11.94
C THR A 47 -1.15 -17.73 11.20
N ILE A 48 -0.17 -17.90 10.31
CA ILE A 48 0.01 -19.14 9.51
C ILE A 48 0.74 -20.23 10.31
N ILE A 49 1.78 -19.87 11.07
CA ILE A 49 2.58 -20.84 11.84
C ILE A 49 1.80 -21.42 13.03
N SER A 50 0.80 -20.72 13.55
CA SER A 50 0.07 -21.14 14.75
C SER A 50 -0.68 -22.46 14.56
N ARG A 51 -0.28 -23.49 15.33
CA ARG A 51 -0.92 -24.82 15.34
C ARG A 51 -2.32 -24.81 15.95
N ASN A 52 -2.60 -23.93 16.91
CA ASN A 52 -3.93 -23.80 17.47
C ASN A 52 -4.74 -22.80 16.61
N PRO A 53 -5.91 -23.21 16.08
CA PRO A 53 -6.73 -22.34 15.23
C PRO A 53 -7.20 -21.07 15.93
N VAL A 54 -7.48 -21.14 17.24
CA VAL A 54 -7.91 -19.98 18.03
C VAL A 54 -6.76 -18.97 18.16
N VAL A 55 -5.54 -19.46 18.41
CA VAL A 55 -4.34 -18.61 18.48
C VAL A 55 -4.00 -18.03 17.10
N SER A 56 -4.24 -18.79 16.02
CA SER A 56 -4.10 -18.30 14.65
C SER A 56 -5.00 -17.09 14.41
N VAL A 57 -6.30 -17.18 14.76
CA VAL A 57 -7.23 -16.04 14.63
C VAL A 57 -6.92 -14.89 15.59
N LEU A 58 -6.39 -15.16 16.79
CA LEU A 58 -5.94 -14.09 17.68
C LEU A 58 -4.81 -13.26 17.06
N PHE A 59 -3.85 -13.90 16.39
CA PHE A 59 -2.81 -13.19 15.63
C PHE A 59 -3.38 -12.48 14.40
N LEU A 60 -4.41 -13.02 13.75
CA LEU A 60 -5.13 -12.33 12.67
C LEU A 60 -5.80 -11.03 13.17
N ILE A 61 -6.42 -11.06 14.34
CA ILE A 61 -6.96 -9.86 15.01
C ILE A 61 -5.82 -8.85 15.26
N GLY A 62 -4.69 -9.32 15.79
CA GLY A 62 -3.49 -8.50 15.97
C GLY A 62 -3.03 -7.86 14.66
N LEU A 63 -3.02 -8.59 13.55
CA LEU A 63 -2.67 -8.07 12.23
C LEU A 63 -3.62 -6.96 11.78
N PHE A 64 -4.94 -7.14 11.92
CA PHE A 64 -5.90 -6.09 11.56
C PHE A 64 -5.78 -4.84 12.45
N VAL A 65 -5.47 -4.99 13.73
CA VAL A 65 -5.19 -3.85 14.62
C VAL A 65 -3.93 -3.11 14.17
N ASN A 66 -2.88 -3.82 13.76
CA ASN A 66 -1.66 -3.18 13.25
C ASN A 66 -1.93 -2.45 11.93
N ILE A 67 -2.68 -3.05 11.01
CA ILE A 67 -3.08 -2.40 9.75
C ILE A 67 -3.93 -1.16 10.04
N ALA A 68 -4.88 -1.23 10.98
CA ALA A 68 -5.66 -0.07 11.39
C ALA A 68 -4.76 1.05 11.96
N GLY A 69 -3.77 0.69 12.78
CA GLY A 69 -2.74 1.61 13.25
C GLY A 69 -2.01 2.28 12.09
N ILE A 70 -1.46 1.50 11.16
CA ILE A 70 -0.78 2.01 9.95
C ILE A 70 -1.68 2.95 9.15
N LEU A 71 -2.98 2.64 8.98
CA LEU A 71 -3.92 3.47 8.23
C LEU A 71 -4.25 4.79 8.92
N ILE A 72 -4.44 4.78 10.25
CA ILE A 72 -4.66 6.00 11.04
C ILE A 72 -3.40 6.87 10.98
N LEU A 73 -2.23 6.25 11.12
CA LEU A 73 -0.94 6.92 11.01
C LEU A 73 -0.72 7.50 9.59
N ALA A 74 -1.13 6.80 8.54
CA ALA A 74 -1.13 7.31 7.16
C ALA A 74 -2.17 8.43 6.90
N GLY A 75 -2.94 8.81 7.93
CA GLY A 75 -3.97 9.85 7.86
C GLY A 75 -5.32 9.35 7.37
N ILE A 76 -5.47 8.07 6.99
CA ILE A 76 -6.73 7.47 6.49
C ILE A 76 -7.59 6.97 7.67
N ASN A 77 -8.02 7.92 8.50
CA ASN A 77 -8.71 7.68 9.77
C ASN A 77 -10.00 6.86 9.64
N TYR A 78 -10.89 7.21 8.70
CA TYR A 78 -12.15 6.47 8.53
C TYR A 78 -11.90 4.99 8.18
N LEU A 79 -10.95 4.74 7.27
CA LEU A 79 -10.61 3.39 6.87
C LEU A 79 -9.98 2.63 8.05
N GLY A 80 -9.06 3.23 8.79
CA GLY A 80 -8.48 2.62 9.98
C GLY A 80 -9.53 2.25 11.05
N LEU A 81 -10.49 3.13 11.32
CA LEU A 81 -11.60 2.83 12.25
C LEU A 81 -12.50 1.69 11.75
N SER A 82 -12.78 1.64 10.44
CA SER A 82 -13.55 0.53 9.84
C SER A 82 -12.82 -0.82 9.97
N TYR A 83 -11.48 -0.84 9.97
CA TYR A 83 -10.71 -2.06 10.22
C TYR A 83 -10.90 -2.57 11.65
N ILE A 84 -10.94 -1.68 12.64
CA ILE A 84 -11.20 -2.05 14.03
C ILE A 84 -12.65 -2.53 14.21
N LEU A 85 -13.64 -1.82 13.64
CA LEU A 85 -15.05 -2.13 13.86
C LEU A 85 -15.55 -3.32 13.02
N VAL A 86 -15.29 -3.32 11.71
CA VAL A 86 -15.84 -4.34 10.80
C VAL A 86 -14.96 -5.57 10.76
N TYR A 87 -13.65 -5.41 10.59
CA TYR A 87 -12.75 -6.55 10.39
C TYR A 87 -12.35 -7.21 11.70
N VAL A 88 -11.85 -6.45 12.69
CA VAL A 88 -11.59 -7.00 14.03
C VAL A 88 -12.91 -7.34 14.71
N GLY A 89 -13.84 -6.39 14.78
CA GLY A 89 -15.10 -6.53 15.50
C GLY A 89 -16.06 -7.58 14.91
N ALA A 90 -16.54 -7.41 13.69
CA ALA A 90 -17.55 -8.34 13.14
C ALA A 90 -16.92 -9.61 12.57
N VAL A 91 -15.97 -9.49 11.64
CA VAL A 91 -15.47 -10.63 10.86
C VAL A 91 -14.58 -11.55 11.71
N SER A 92 -13.56 -11.01 12.37
CA SER A 92 -12.55 -11.83 13.07
C SER A 92 -13.09 -12.44 14.36
N ILE A 93 -13.90 -11.71 15.12
CA ILE A 93 -14.54 -12.26 16.33
C ILE A 93 -15.60 -13.32 15.98
N LEU A 94 -16.33 -13.15 14.86
CA LEU A 94 -17.22 -14.19 14.34
C LEU A 94 -16.44 -15.46 13.99
N PHE A 95 -15.30 -15.33 13.30
CA PHE A 95 -14.41 -16.47 13.08
C PHE A 95 -13.90 -17.07 14.38
N LEU A 96 -13.56 -16.26 15.38
CA LEU A 96 -13.13 -16.76 16.68
C LEU A 96 -14.20 -17.64 17.32
N PHE A 97 -15.47 -17.19 17.32
CA PHE A 97 -16.59 -17.97 17.83
C PHE A 97 -16.80 -19.27 17.04
N ILE A 98 -16.82 -19.18 15.72
CA ILE A 98 -17.01 -20.34 14.84
C ILE A 98 -15.88 -21.37 15.06
N LEU A 99 -14.62 -20.95 15.06
CA LEU A 99 -13.49 -21.86 15.22
C LEU A 99 -13.40 -22.45 16.63
N MET A 100 -13.84 -21.73 17.67
CA MET A 100 -13.93 -22.29 19.02
C MET A 100 -15.05 -23.32 19.16
N LEU A 101 -16.18 -23.11 18.47
CA LEU A 101 -17.28 -24.10 18.45
C LEU A 101 -16.94 -25.33 17.62
N ILE A 102 -16.10 -25.18 16.59
CA ILE A 102 -15.64 -26.29 15.77
C ILE A 102 -14.58 -27.09 16.55
N ASN A 103 -14.91 -28.32 16.89
CA ASN A 103 -13.95 -29.29 17.42
C ASN A 103 -13.04 -29.81 16.29
N ILE A 104 -11.99 -29.07 15.94
CA ILE A 104 -11.00 -29.55 14.97
C ILE A 104 -10.10 -30.61 15.61
N ARG A 105 -10.21 -31.85 15.14
CA ARG A 105 -9.28 -32.92 15.47
C ARG A 105 -8.09 -32.85 14.51
N ILE A 106 -6.88 -32.88 15.04
CA ILE A 106 -5.67 -32.95 14.22
C ILE A 106 -5.65 -34.36 13.62
N SER A 107 -6.04 -34.47 12.36
CA SER A 107 -5.90 -35.73 11.63
C SER A 107 -4.42 -35.97 11.36
N GLU A 108 -3.86 -37.01 11.94
CA GLU A 108 -2.57 -37.58 11.53
C GLU A 108 -2.74 -38.21 10.15
N LEU A 109 -2.74 -37.38 9.11
CA LEU A 109 -2.50 -37.83 7.75
C LEU A 109 -0.99 -37.72 7.51
N LEU A 110 -0.26 -38.70 8.05
CA LEU A 110 1.07 -39.04 7.56
C LEU A 110 0.89 -39.76 6.22
N SER A 111 0.57 -39.00 5.17
CA SER A 111 0.80 -39.49 3.81
C SER A 111 2.13 -38.93 3.38
N GLU A 112 3.15 -39.75 3.48
CA GLU A 112 4.51 -39.50 3.04
C GLU A 112 4.53 -39.35 1.52
N THR A 113 4.13 -38.17 1.04
CA THR A 113 4.23 -37.78 -0.36
C THR A 113 4.76 -36.35 -0.35
N ASN A 114 6.08 -36.23 -0.52
CA ASN A 114 6.85 -34.99 -0.53
C ASN A 114 6.53 -34.05 -1.72
N ASN A 115 5.31 -34.08 -2.27
CA ASN A 115 4.97 -33.38 -3.51
C ASN A 115 4.01 -32.19 -3.33
N ASP A 116 3.94 -31.60 -2.14
CA ASP A 116 3.27 -30.29 -1.96
C ASP A 116 4.14 -29.12 -2.42
N ILE A 117 5.46 -29.34 -2.57
CA ILE A 117 6.43 -28.38 -3.10
C ILE A 117 5.97 -27.77 -4.44
N PRO A 118 5.54 -28.52 -5.47
CA PRO A 118 5.08 -27.92 -6.73
C PRO A 118 3.87 -27.00 -6.56
N LEU A 119 2.94 -27.30 -5.64
CA LEU A 119 1.79 -26.42 -5.40
C LEU A 119 2.23 -25.12 -4.72
N ALA A 120 3.18 -25.18 -3.76
CA ALA A 120 3.77 -24.00 -3.14
C ALA A 120 4.58 -23.15 -4.15
N VAL A 121 5.32 -23.79 -5.05
CA VAL A 121 6.06 -23.10 -6.11
C VAL A 121 5.10 -22.41 -7.09
N LEU A 122 3.98 -23.06 -7.44
CA LEU A 122 2.97 -22.48 -8.32
C LEU A 122 2.38 -21.18 -7.73
N THR A 123 2.04 -21.18 -6.44
CA THR A 123 1.45 -19.99 -5.80
C THR A 123 2.46 -18.84 -5.72
N VAL A 124 3.72 -19.11 -5.39
CA VAL A 124 4.79 -18.10 -5.38
C VAL A 124 5.06 -17.56 -6.79
N LEU A 125 5.06 -18.42 -7.81
CA LEU A 125 5.28 -18.00 -9.21
C LEU A 125 4.15 -17.10 -9.72
N LEU A 126 2.89 -17.46 -9.46
CA LEU A 126 1.75 -16.62 -9.81
C LEU A 126 1.85 -15.26 -9.14
N PHE A 127 2.24 -15.24 -7.86
CA PHE A 127 2.43 -14.00 -7.14
C PHE A 127 3.56 -13.16 -7.76
N TYR A 128 4.71 -13.76 -8.07
CA TYR A 128 5.83 -13.08 -8.74
C TYR A 128 5.41 -12.46 -10.07
N TYR A 129 4.63 -13.18 -10.88
CA TYR A 129 4.13 -12.68 -12.16
C TYR A 129 3.21 -11.46 -11.97
N ILE A 130 2.28 -11.53 -11.01
CA ILE A 130 1.38 -10.42 -10.70
C ILE A 130 2.17 -9.19 -10.24
N ILE A 131 3.18 -9.38 -9.36
CA ILE A 131 4.05 -8.29 -8.90
C ILE A 131 4.82 -7.65 -10.06
N GLY A 132 5.36 -8.48 -10.97
CA GLY A 132 6.12 -8.00 -12.13
C GLY A 132 5.30 -7.12 -13.08
N GLN A 133 4.00 -7.42 -13.23
CA GLN A 133 3.09 -6.60 -14.04
C GLN A 133 2.65 -5.31 -13.34
N VAL A 134 2.54 -5.32 -12.01
CA VAL A 134 2.07 -4.16 -11.23
C VAL A 134 3.19 -3.14 -11.00
N LEU A 135 4.46 -3.57 -10.93
CA LEU A 135 5.59 -2.65 -10.84
C LEU A 135 6.07 -2.26 -12.25
N PRO A 136 5.81 -1.03 -12.74
CA PRO A 136 6.49 -0.49 -13.91
C PRO A 136 7.95 -0.20 -13.53
N CYS A 137 8.76 -1.24 -13.42
CA CYS A 137 10.19 -1.13 -13.22
C CYS A 137 10.79 -0.64 -14.55
N ASN A 138 11.02 0.66 -14.61
CA ASN A 138 11.60 1.35 -15.75
C ASN A 138 13.12 1.08 -15.91
N LEU A 139 13.64 -0.02 -15.37
CA LEU A 139 15.05 -0.41 -15.52
C LEU A 139 15.34 -1.12 -16.85
N THR A 140 14.28 -1.44 -17.62
CA THR A 140 14.39 -1.88 -19.03
C THR A 140 14.37 -0.71 -20.00
N ASP A 141 14.67 0.49 -19.51
CA ASP A 141 15.00 1.61 -20.35
C ASP A 141 16.30 1.30 -21.10
N LYS A 142 16.10 0.63 -22.24
CA LYS A 142 17.07 0.46 -23.33
C LYS A 142 17.71 1.80 -23.68
N THR A 143 17.18 2.94 -23.22
CA THR A 143 17.79 4.27 -23.26
C THR A 143 19.16 4.33 -22.57
N ILE A 144 19.40 3.68 -21.43
CA ILE A 144 20.73 3.70 -20.77
C ILE A 144 21.73 2.84 -21.56
N ILE A 145 21.33 1.62 -21.93
CA ILE A 145 22.17 0.71 -22.73
C ILE A 145 22.47 1.31 -24.11
N SER A 146 21.45 1.88 -24.77
CA SER A 146 21.61 2.48 -26.10
C SER A 146 22.35 3.81 -26.05
N SER A 147 22.17 4.64 -25.00
CA SER A 147 22.96 5.87 -24.86
C SER A 147 24.42 5.54 -24.58
N LEU A 148 24.72 4.51 -23.79
CA LEU A 148 26.09 4.01 -23.61
C LEU A 148 26.68 3.47 -24.91
N SER A 149 25.94 2.63 -25.66
CA SER A 149 26.42 2.11 -26.95
C SER A 149 26.65 3.25 -27.95
N ASN A 150 25.74 4.23 -28.00
CA ASN A 150 25.82 5.36 -28.93
C ASN A 150 26.94 6.34 -28.56
N ARG A 151 27.25 6.50 -27.27
CA ARG A 151 28.45 7.24 -26.86
C ARG A 151 29.72 6.50 -27.23
N PHE A 152 29.74 5.17 -27.15
CA PHE A 152 30.91 4.37 -27.55
C PHE A 152 31.14 4.38 -29.07
N THR A 153 30.07 4.33 -29.87
CA THR A 153 30.17 4.44 -31.34
C THR A 153 30.41 5.87 -31.80
N GLY A 154 29.86 6.87 -31.10
CA GLY A 154 30.07 8.29 -31.38
C GLY A 154 31.50 8.76 -31.14
N ILE A 155 32.23 8.16 -30.19
CA ILE A 155 33.67 8.44 -29.99
C ILE A 155 34.51 7.88 -31.14
N TYR A 156 34.06 6.80 -31.79
CA TYR A 156 34.74 6.25 -32.97
C TYR A 156 34.47 7.08 -34.24
N ASN A 157 33.31 7.75 -34.33
CA ASN A 157 32.88 8.50 -35.52
C ASN A 157 33.01 10.03 -35.36
N ILE A 158 34.01 10.52 -34.61
CA ILE A 158 34.21 11.96 -34.47
C ILE A 158 34.85 12.51 -35.76
N ASP A 159 33.98 12.82 -36.73
CA ASP A 159 34.29 13.74 -37.84
C ASP A 159 34.37 15.16 -37.27
N ILE A 160 35.57 15.56 -36.81
CA ILE A 160 35.88 16.92 -36.33
C ILE A 160 36.00 17.86 -37.54
N SER A 161 34.91 18.04 -38.28
CA SER A 161 34.86 19.02 -39.36
C SER A 161 33.50 19.73 -39.38
N ASN A 162 33.50 20.92 -38.76
CA ASN A 162 32.81 22.11 -39.25
C ASN A 162 31.29 22.28 -39.09
N GLN A 163 30.68 22.01 -37.93
CA GLN A 163 29.40 22.68 -37.64
C GLN A 163 29.17 22.93 -36.15
N SER A 164 29.92 23.88 -35.61
CA SER A 164 29.51 24.68 -34.45
C SER A 164 28.27 25.50 -34.84
N SER A 165 27.08 25.06 -34.48
CA SER A 165 25.87 25.87 -34.57
C SER A 165 25.09 25.70 -33.28
N ILE A 166 25.49 26.55 -32.33
CA ILE A 166 24.85 26.82 -31.06
C ILE A 166 23.48 27.44 -31.39
N VAL A 167 22.44 26.60 -31.48
CA VAL A 167 21.06 27.05 -31.76
C VAL A 167 20.38 27.38 -30.42
N GLY A 168 20.02 28.66 -30.28
CA GLY A 168 19.55 29.30 -29.06
C GLY A 168 18.25 28.73 -28.50
N ILE A 169 18.27 28.48 -27.20
CA ILE A 169 17.14 28.00 -26.39
C ILE A 169 16.31 29.23 -25.99
N ASN A 170 15.51 29.73 -26.93
CA ASN A 170 14.47 30.71 -26.63
C ASN A 170 13.14 29.96 -26.52
N GLN A 171 12.97 29.16 -25.45
CA GLN A 171 11.72 28.43 -25.21
C GLN A 171 10.83 29.25 -24.27
N GLU A 172 9.79 29.82 -24.86
CA GLU A 172 8.73 30.62 -24.24
C GLU A 172 7.92 29.74 -23.26
N ILE A 173 7.98 30.07 -21.97
CA ILE A 173 7.30 29.31 -20.90
C ILE A 173 5.89 29.91 -20.71
N GLY A 174 4.87 29.24 -21.27
CA GLY A 174 3.47 29.59 -21.06
C GLY A 174 2.95 29.11 -19.71
N TYR A 175 2.65 30.03 -18.79
CA TYR A 175 2.10 29.73 -17.47
C TYR A 175 0.57 29.61 -17.51
N VAL A 176 0.04 28.38 -17.52
CA VAL A 176 -1.40 28.11 -17.38
C VAL A 176 -1.77 28.09 -15.90
N SER A 177 -1.76 29.26 -15.26
CA SER A 177 -2.23 29.43 -13.88
C SER A 177 -3.76 29.48 -13.83
N SER A 178 -4.42 28.34 -14.05
CA SER A 178 -5.80 28.12 -13.62
C SER A 178 -5.78 27.58 -12.18
N LYS A 179 -5.52 28.45 -11.21
CA LYS A 179 -5.59 28.15 -9.77
C LYS A 179 -6.95 28.52 -9.17
N GLY A 180 -8.04 28.24 -9.89
CA GLY A 180 -9.39 28.75 -9.60
C GLY A 180 -10.36 27.77 -8.90
N TRP A 181 -9.93 26.57 -8.53
CA TRP A 181 -10.80 25.53 -7.94
C TRP A 181 -10.22 24.91 -6.63
N ASP A 182 -9.06 25.40 -6.20
CA ASP A 182 -8.18 24.75 -5.20
C ASP A 182 -8.51 25.09 -3.73
N ASN A 183 -9.52 25.93 -3.46
CA ASN A 183 -9.85 26.31 -2.07
C ASN A 183 -11.24 25.90 -1.56
N THR A 184 -12.11 25.31 -2.39
CA THR A 184 -13.46 24.88 -1.98
C THR A 184 -13.65 23.36 -1.99
N LEU A 185 -12.64 22.60 -2.43
CA LEU A 185 -12.45 21.19 -2.07
C LEU A 185 -11.67 21.04 -0.75
N VAL A 186 -11.25 22.16 -0.14
CA VAL A 186 -10.46 22.21 1.10
C VAL A 186 -11.29 21.61 2.22
N GLU A 187 -10.86 20.41 2.61
CA GLU A 187 -11.33 19.60 3.74
C GLU A 187 -12.69 18.91 3.57
N PHE A 188 -12.92 18.23 2.44
CA PHE A 188 -13.85 17.10 2.52
C PHE A 188 -13.35 16.14 3.60
N THR A 189 -14.09 16.03 4.70
CA THR A 189 -13.86 14.98 5.69
C THR A 189 -13.88 13.65 4.95
N GLN A 190 -13.02 12.71 5.34
CA GLN A 190 -12.83 11.46 4.60
C GLN A 190 -14.15 10.69 4.38
N ILE A 191 -15.05 10.76 5.37
CA ILE A 191 -16.40 10.19 5.28
C ILE A 191 -17.25 10.86 4.19
N SER A 192 -17.18 12.19 4.05
CA SER A 192 -17.91 12.94 3.03
C SER A 192 -17.37 12.64 1.63
N GLY A 193 -16.04 12.60 1.47
CA GLY A 193 -15.40 12.26 0.21
C GLY A 193 -15.79 10.85 -0.29
N ILE A 194 -15.74 9.86 0.60
CA ILE A 194 -16.15 8.48 0.29
C ILE A 194 -17.64 8.42 -0.06
N GLY A 195 -18.49 9.13 0.70
CA GLY A 195 -19.92 9.22 0.41
C GLY A 195 -20.22 9.79 -0.98
N ASN A 196 -19.58 10.89 -1.35
CA ASN A 196 -19.77 11.54 -2.65
C ASN A 196 -19.36 10.60 -3.81
N ILE A 197 -18.22 9.92 -3.68
CA ILE A 197 -17.74 8.97 -4.69
C ILE A 197 -18.70 7.78 -4.81
N MET A 198 -19.20 7.25 -3.68
CA MET A 198 -20.14 6.13 -3.64
C MET A 198 -21.50 6.47 -4.26
N TYR A 199 -22.06 7.66 -3.98
CA TYR A 199 -23.37 8.04 -4.50
C TYR A 199 -23.35 8.57 -5.92
N THR A 200 -22.30 9.27 -6.35
CA THR A 200 -22.25 9.89 -7.69
C THR A 200 -21.69 8.94 -8.74
N ASN A 201 -20.49 8.38 -8.54
CA ASN A 201 -19.80 7.62 -9.59
C ASN A 201 -19.98 6.10 -9.45
N TYR A 202 -19.97 5.57 -8.23
CA TYR A 202 -19.98 4.13 -7.96
C TYR A 202 -21.33 3.62 -7.40
N SER A 203 -22.43 4.31 -7.70
CA SER A 203 -23.77 3.96 -7.20
C SER A 203 -24.19 2.52 -7.53
N ILE A 204 -23.75 1.98 -8.66
CA ILE A 204 -24.01 0.59 -9.05
C ILE A 204 -23.37 -0.43 -8.10
N TRP A 205 -22.17 -0.16 -7.59
CA TRP A 205 -21.50 -1.03 -6.61
C TRP A 205 -22.20 -0.99 -5.25
N LEU A 206 -22.80 0.14 -4.90
CA LEU A 206 -23.64 0.27 -3.71
C LEU A 206 -24.94 -0.55 -3.85
N ILE A 207 -25.55 -0.61 -5.04
CA ILE A 207 -26.70 -1.49 -5.32
C ILE A 207 -26.28 -2.97 -5.17
N ILE A 208 -25.13 -3.36 -5.73
CA ILE A 208 -24.62 -4.73 -5.59
C ILE A 208 -24.38 -5.06 -4.10
N SER A 209 -23.81 -4.14 -3.33
CA SER A 209 -23.59 -4.32 -1.88
C SER A 209 -24.91 -4.47 -1.12
N SER A 210 -25.94 -3.72 -1.49
CA SER A 210 -27.30 -3.85 -0.92
C SER A 210 -27.91 -5.23 -1.21
N VAL A 211 -27.76 -5.74 -2.43
CA VAL A 211 -28.20 -7.10 -2.80
C VAL A 211 -27.43 -8.16 -2.04
N ILE A 212 -26.13 -7.99 -1.82
CA ILE A 212 -25.30 -8.90 -1.01
C ILE A 212 -25.74 -8.89 0.45
N LEU A 213 -26.07 -7.73 1.02
CA LEU A 213 -26.55 -7.63 2.39
C LEU A 213 -27.94 -8.29 2.53
N LEU A 214 -28.82 -8.08 1.56
CA LEU A 214 -30.10 -8.79 1.47
C LEU A 214 -29.88 -10.31 1.40
N LEU A 215 -28.92 -10.76 0.59
CA LEU A 215 -28.55 -12.18 0.49
C LEU A 215 -28.04 -12.73 1.83
N GLY A 216 -27.26 -11.96 2.59
CA GLY A 216 -26.82 -12.33 3.94
C GLY A 216 -27.99 -12.55 4.91
N MET A 217 -29.00 -11.68 4.87
CA MET A 217 -30.23 -11.84 5.67
C MET A 217 -31.06 -13.05 5.20
N VAL A 218 -31.26 -13.21 3.89
CA VAL A 218 -31.99 -14.36 3.32
C VAL A 218 -31.26 -15.66 3.65
N GLY A 219 -29.93 -15.69 3.54
CA GLY A 219 -29.10 -16.84 3.91
C GLY A 219 -29.28 -17.24 5.38
N ALA A 220 -29.26 -16.27 6.29
CA ALA A 220 -29.53 -16.51 7.71
C ALA A 220 -30.95 -17.10 7.93
N ILE A 221 -31.97 -16.56 7.26
CA ILE A 221 -33.35 -17.08 7.35
C ILE A 221 -33.43 -18.51 6.80
N VAL A 222 -32.84 -18.77 5.63
CA VAL A 222 -32.87 -20.10 4.99
C VAL A 222 -32.17 -21.16 5.84
N ILE A 223 -31.07 -20.82 6.52
CA ILE A 223 -30.40 -21.74 7.46
C ILE A 223 -31.32 -22.11 8.64
N THR A 224 -32.21 -21.21 9.05
CA THR A 224 -33.17 -21.49 10.14
C THR A 224 -34.40 -22.30 9.69
N ILE A 225 -34.67 -22.40 8.39
CA ILE A 225 -35.77 -23.23 7.88
C ILE A 225 -35.34 -24.69 7.99
N LYS A 226 -35.79 -25.33 9.07
CA LYS A 226 -35.61 -26.76 9.28
C LYS A 226 -36.40 -27.52 8.21
N GLN A 227 -35.70 -28.30 7.38
CA GLN A 227 -36.36 -29.30 6.53
C GLN A 227 -37.08 -30.29 7.45
N LYS A 228 -38.38 -30.41 7.21
CA LYS A 228 -39.26 -31.34 7.91
C LYS A 228 -39.03 -32.75 7.40
#